data_AF-A0A410M872-F1
#
_entry.id   AF-A0A410M872-F1
#
_cell.length_a   1.000
_cell.length_b   1.000
_cell.length_c   1.000
_cell.angle_alpha   90.00
_cell.angle_beta   90.00
_cell.angle_gamma   90.00
#
_symmetry.space_group_name_H-M   'P 1'
#
loop_
_entity.id
_entity.type
_entity.pdbx_description
1 polymer ?
#
loop_
_entity_poly.entity_id
_entity_poly.type
_entity_poly.pdbx_seq_one_letter_code
_entity_poly.pdbx_strand_id
1 'polypeptide(L)'
;MKKWLLALGLTSVLVVAGCNGDSSEENTNGDTDNNTEETDESKDNNEQNVKKDLLNAQMELKNTFKEYQSKIAGYQAEVSAEEPDAEAIKSAGEEAQSAAKEAAETAKGYTVETELPEEMKTQFEDSLTSLQSYYEEVASALEENAEEADLSKAEEKFKKFNDQLGQLYEDAGLLAPDMMKELS
;
A
#
# COMPACT_ATOMS: atom_id res chain seq x y z
N MET A 1 -31.05 35.57 15.19
CA MET A 1 -30.52 35.60 13.82
C MET A 1 -31.00 34.34 13.11
N LYS A 2 -31.62 34.52 11.94
CA LYS A 2 -32.51 33.54 11.30
C LYS A 2 -31.71 32.54 10.47
N LYS A 3 -32.14 31.28 10.59
CA LYS A 3 -31.63 30.07 9.94
C LYS A 3 -31.65 30.22 8.43
N TRP A 4 -30.53 29.93 7.78
CA TRP A 4 -30.46 29.85 6.32
C TRP A 4 -30.74 28.43 5.86
N LEU A 5 -31.57 28.36 4.84
CA LEU A 5 -32.27 27.18 4.35
C LEU A 5 -31.42 26.41 3.34
N LEU A 6 -31.55 25.09 3.45
CA LEU A 6 -31.32 24.09 2.40
C LEU A 6 -31.86 24.53 1.04
N ALA A 7 -31.04 24.44 -0.01
CA ALA A 7 -31.48 24.46 -1.39
C ALA A 7 -31.06 23.15 -2.06
N LEU A 8 -32.07 22.30 -2.29
CA LEU A 8 -32.06 21.14 -3.17
C LEU A 8 -31.79 21.56 -4.61
N GLY A 9 -30.72 21.03 -5.22
CA GLY A 9 -30.48 21.06 -6.65
C GLY A 9 -30.62 19.65 -7.23
N LEU A 10 -31.82 19.34 -7.71
CA LEU A 10 -32.17 18.10 -8.40
C LEU A 10 -32.06 18.35 -9.90
N THR A 11 -31.10 17.72 -10.59
CA THR A 11 -31.12 17.61 -12.05
C THR A 11 -30.56 16.25 -12.48
N SER A 12 -31.48 15.38 -12.89
CA SER A 12 -31.23 14.19 -13.71
C SER A 12 -30.92 14.60 -15.16
N VAL A 13 -30.12 13.81 -15.88
CA VAL A 13 -30.54 13.02 -17.06
C VAL A 13 -29.33 12.30 -17.68
N LEU A 14 -29.62 11.05 -18.08
CA LEU A 14 -28.81 10.03 -18.75
C LEU A 14 -28.14 10.45 -20.06
N VAL A 15 -26.99 9.85 -20.36
CA VAL A 15 -26.75 9.20 -21.66
C VAL A 15 -25.98 7.90 -21.45
N VAL A 16 -26.65 6.77 -21.67
CA VAL A 16 -26.02 5.47 -21.93
C VAL A 16 -25.73 5.43 -23.42
N ALA A 17 -24.46 5.51 -23.80
CA ALA A 17 -24.01 5.08 -25.12
C ALA A 17 -23.52 3.63 -24.97
N GLY A 18 -24.39 2.69 -25.34
CA GLY A 18 -23.97 1.32 -25.61
C GLY A 18 -23.27 1.26 -26.96
N CYS A 19 -22.12 0.61 -27.02
CA CYS A 19 -21.53 0.17 -28.28
C CYS A 19 -21.63 -1.36 -28.32
N ASN A 20 -22.52 -1.84 -29.20
CA ASN A 20 -22.72 -3.23 -29.57
C ASN A 20 -22.56 -3.30 -31.09
N GLY A 21 -21.77 -4.26 -31.58
CA GLY A 21 -21.59 -4.58 -33.01
C GLY A 21 -20.20 -4.16 -33.51
N ASP A 22 -19.23 -5.07 -33.62
CA ASP A 22 -19.11 -6.18 -34.58
C ASP A 22 -18.77 -5.72 -36.00
N SER A 23 -17.58 -6.13 -36.42
CA SER A 23 -17.15 -6.57 -37.76
C SER A 23 -17.76 -5.91 -39.00
N SER A 24 -16.91 -5.26 -39.82
CA SER A 24 -16.61 -5.73 -41.19
C SER A 24 -15.67 -4.77 -41.92
N GLU A 25 -14.68 -5.37 -42.57
CA GLU A 25 -13.75 -4.83 -43.57
C GLU A 25 -14.46 -4.13 -44.74
N GLU A 26 -13.82 -3.14 -45.40
CA GLU A 26 -13.30 -3.28 -46.78
C GLU A 26 -12.60 -2.00 -47.32
N ASN A 27 -11.35 -2.18 -47.77
CA ASN A 27 -10.53 -1.50 -48.78
C ASN A 27 -10.83 -0.07 -49.28
N THR A 28 -9.80 0.80 -49.22
CA THR A 28 -9.35 1.56 -50.40
C THR A 28 -7.86 1.93 -50.31
N ASN A 29 -7.12 1.56 -51.36
CA ASN A 29 -5.73 1.95 -51.66
C ASN A 29 -5.53 3.47 -51.68
N GLY A 30 -4.46 3.93 -51.04
CA GLY A 30 -3.90 5.28 -51.17
C GLY A 30 -2.42 5.27 -50.78
N ASP A 31 -1.55 5.17 -51.78
CA ASP A 31 -0.10 5.28 -51.70
C ASP A 31 0.27 6.75 -51.42
N THR A 32 0.82 7.08 -50.25
CA THR A 32 1.55 8.34 -49.97
C THR A 32 2.36 8.24 -48.67
N ASP A 33 3.68 8.37 -48.83
CA ASP A 33 4.71 8.88 -47.90
C ASP A 33 4.80 8.38 -46.45
N ASN A 34 5.91 7.66 -46.21
CA ASN A 34 6.83 7.82 -45.08
C ASN A 34 6.38 8.81 -43.98
N ASN A 35 5.85 8.27 -42.88
CA ASN A 35 6.14 8.83 -41.58
C ASN A 35 6.25 7.70 -40.57
N THR A 36 7.41 7.64 -39.93
CA THR A 36 7.79 6.69 -38.90
C THR A 36 6.81 6.76 -37.72
N GLU A 37 5.83 5.86 -37.67
CA GLU A 37 5.15 5.46 -36.44
C GLU A 37 6.06 4.50 -35.66
N GLU A 38 7.14 5.02 -35.08
CA GLU A 38 7.89 4.33 -34.02
C GLU A 38 7.95 5.23 -32.80
N THR A 39 6.82 5.51 -32.11
CA THR A 39 6.90 6.16 -30.79
C THR A 39 5.70 5.98 -29.84
N ASP A 40 4.90 4.91 -29.94
CA ASP A 40 3.83 4.68 -28.93
C ASP A 40 3.83 3.29 -28.28
N GLU A 41 4.18 2.21 -28.99
CA GLU A 41 4.18 0.86 -28.39
C GLU A 41 5.28 0.65 -27.32
N SER A 42 6.38 1.41 -27.36
CA SER A 42 7.50 1.24 -26.42
C SER A 42 7.28 1.93 -25.07
N LYS A 43 6.50 3.01 -25.02
CA LYS A 43 6.19 3.73 -23.78
C LYS A 43 5.10 3.04 -22.96
N ASP A 44 4.05 2.56 -23.63
CA ASP A 44 2.93 1.89 -22.98
C ASP A 44 3.37 0.56 -22.33
N ASN A 45 4.24 -0.19 -23.02
CA ASN A 45 4.88 -1.39 -22.45
C ASN A 45 5.74 -1.07 -21.22
N ASN A 46 6.44 0.07 -21.20
CA ASN A 46 7.27 0.46 -20.06
C ASN A 46 6.42 0.84 -18.83
N GLU A 47 5.33 1.57 -19.01
CA GLU A 47 4.41 1.91 -17.92
C GLU A 47 3.72 0.67 -17.32
N GLN A 48 3.30 -0.28 -18.18
CA GLN A 48 2.73 -1.54 -17.72
C GLN A 48 3.73 -2.39 -16.93
N ASN A 49 5.00 -2.40 -17.36
CA ASN A 49 6.07 -3.09 -16.62
C ASN A 49 6.31 -2.45 -15.25
N VAL A 50 6.38 -1.13 -15.16
CA VAL A 50 6.51 -0.42 -13.86
C VAL A 50 5.37 -0.78 -12.92
N LYS A 51 4.11 -0.76 -13.40
CA LYS A 51 2.95 -1.13 -12.58
C LYS A 51 3.03 -2.57 -12.09
N LYS A 52 3.41 -3.50 -12.98
CA LYS A 52 3.58 -4.91 -12.63
C LYS A 52 4.68 -5.08 -11.57
N ASP A 53 5.79 -4.40 -11.72
CA ASP A 53 6.91 -4.49 -10.79
C ASP A 53 6.59 -3.88 -9.43
N LEU A 54 5.84 -2.78 -9.37
CA LEU A 54 5.31 -2.25 -8.10
C LEU A 54 4.42 -3.28 -7.40
N LEU A 55 3.49 -3.91 -8.12
CA LEU A 55 2.61 -4.94 -7.56
C LEU A 55 3.40 -6.18 -7.09
N ASN A 56 4.45 -6.57 -7.82
CA ASN A 56 5.36 -7.64 -7.40
C ASN A 56 6.09 -7.27 -6.11
N ALA A 57 6.65 -6.05 -6.03
CA ALA A 57 7.27 -5.54 -4.81
C ALA A 57 6.27 -5.51 -3.63
N GLN A 58 5.02 -5.14 -3.86
CA GLN A 58 3.96 -5.20 -2.83
C GLN A 58 3.78 -6.62 -2.29
N MET A 59 3.69 -7.59 -3.19
CA MET A 59 3.48 -8.99 -2.85
C MET A 59 4.67 -9.58 -2.10
N GLU A 60 5.89 -9.24 -2.51
CA GLU A 60 7.10 -9.63 -1.80
C GLU A 60 7.14 -9.02 -0.41
N LEU A 61 6.90 -7.71 -0.30
CA LEU A 61 6.85 -7.03 0.98
C LEU A 61 5.80 -7.66 1.91
N LYS A 62 4.60 -7.94 1.40
CA LYS A 62 3.56 -8.68 2.12
C LYS A 62 4.05 -10.04 2.59
N ASN A 63 4.62 -10.83 1.70
CA ASN A 63 5.08 -12.17 2.04
C ASN A 63 6.18 -12.16 3.10
N THR A 64 7.04 -11.16 3.09
CA THR A 64 8.10 -10.97 4.08
C THR A 64 7.55 -10.54 5.45
N PHE A 65 6.62 -9.59 5.49
CA PHE A 65 6.23 -8.94 6.75
C PHE A 65 4.94 -9.45 7.38
N LYS A 66 4.12 -10.22 6.65
CA LYS A 66 2.81 -10.67 7.16
C LYS A 66 2.88 -11.50 8.45
N GLU A 67 3.91 -12.33 8.59
CA GLU A 67 4.04 -13.18 9.77
C GLU A 67 4.33 -12.34 11.02
N TYR A 68 5.23 -11.37 10.91
CA TYR A 68 5.53 -10.45 12.01
C TYR A 68 4.31 -9.60 12.36
N GLN A 69 3.64 -9.06 11.34
CA GLN A 69 2.47 -8.21 11.56
C GLN A 69 1.30 -8.99 12.18
N SER A 70 1.12 -10.25 11.81
CA SER A 70 0.11 -11.13 12.41
C SER A 70 0.31 -11.28 13.92
N LYS A 71 1.56 -11.33 14.42
CA LYS A 71 1.85 -11.37 15.86
C LYS A 71 1.45 -10.08 16.57
N ILE A 72 1.73 -8.93 15.96
CA ILE A 72 1.34 -7.62 16.49
C ILE A 72 -0.19 -7.48 16.50
N ALA A 73 -0.86 -7.90 15.43
CA ALA A 73 -2.32 -7.92 15.35
C ALA A 73 -2.94 -8.86 16.40
N GLY A 74 -2.31 -10.00 16.66
CA GLY A 74 -2.69 -10.92 17.74
C GLY A 74 -2.66 -10.25 19.11
N TYR A 75 -1.57 -9.54 19.44
CA TYR A 75 -1.49 -8.73 20.65
C TYR A 75 -2.61 -7.69 20.75
N GLN A 76 -2.83 -6.91 19.69
CA GLN A 76 -3.89 -5.88 19.67
C GLN A 76 -5.29 -6.49 19.86
N ALA A 77 -5.52 -7.70 19.34
CA ALA A 77 -6.77 -8.44 19.52
C ALA A 77 -7.00 -8.85 20.99
N GLU A 78 -5.96 -9.33 21.69
CA GLU A 78 -6.05 -9.67 23.12
C GLU A 78 -6.33 -8.43 23.98
N VAL A 79 -5.65 -7.31 23.69
CA VAL A 79 -5.88 -6.02 24.40
C VAL A 79 -7.30 -5.50 24.16
N SER A 80 -7.86 -5.72 22.97
CA SER A 80 -9.18 -5.23 22.57
C SER A 80 -10.32 -6.21 22.87
N ALA A 81 -10.04 -7.34 23.51
CA ALA A 81 -11.05 -8.33 23.86
C ALA A 81 -12.11 -7.75 24.81
N GLU A 82 -13.34 -8.29 24.75
CA GLU A 82 -14.43 -7.84 25.64
C GLU A 82 -14.10 -8.06 27.13
N GLU A 83 -13.40 -9.15 27.42
CA GLU A 83 -12.84 -9.47 28.72
C GLU A 83 -11.33 -9.76 28.55
N PRO A 84 -10.47 -8.73 28.64
CA PRO A 84 -9.04 -8.90 28.42
C PRO A 84 -8.41 -9.75 29.52
N ASP A 85 -7.67 -10.78 29.13
CA ASP A 85 -6.91 -11.64 30.05
C ASP A 85 -5.45 -11.19 30.13
N ALA A 86 -4.99 -10.85 31.33
CA ALA A 86 -3.65 -10.29 31.52
C ALA A 86 -2.54 -11.29 31.17
N GLU A 87 -2.74 -12.59 31.42
CA GLU A 87 -1.75 -13.62 31.05
C GLU A 87 -1.67 -13.78 29.52
N ALA A 88 -2.82 -13.80 28.82
CA ALA A 88 -2.88 -13.82 27.36
C ALA A 88 -2.27 -12.57 26.73
N ILE A 89 -2.60 -11.37 27.22
CA ILE A 89 -2.01 -10.10 26.75
C ILE A 89 -0.50 -10.13 26.89
N LYS A 90 0.01 -10.54 28.06
CA LYS A 90 1.44 -10.62 28.30
C LYS A 90 2.13 -11.60 27.36
N SER A 91 1.57 -12.80 27.19
CA SER A 91 2.11 -13.81 26.27
C SER A 91 2.12 -13.30 24.82
N ALA A 92 1.03 -12.71 24.36
CA ALA A 92 0.95 -12.14 23.01
C ALA A 92 1.88 -10.93 22.84
N GLY A 93 2.05 -10.12 23.88
CA GLY A 93 2.97 -8.98 23.90
C GLY A 93 4.43 -9.40 23.78
N GLU A 94 4.86 -10.48 24.45
CA GLU A 94 6.22 -11.03 24.31
C GLU A 94 6.48 -11.56 22.89
N GLU A 95 5.51 -12.24 22.28
CA GLU A 95 5.56 -12.68 20.89
C GLU A 95 5.62 -11.50 19.90
N ALA A 96 4.73 -10.52 20.08
CA ALA A 96 4.67 -9.32 19.24
C ALA A 96 5.95 -8.47 19.35
N GLN A 97 6.52 -8.35 20.55
CA GLN A 97 7.77 -7.61 20.77
C GLN A 97 8.92 -8.29 20.02
N SER A 98 9.03 -9.61 20.13
CA SER A 98 10.07 -10.39 19.45
C SER A 98 9.93 -10.28 17.94
N ALA A 99 8.70 -10.45 17.43
CA ALA A 99 8.38 -10.28 16.01
C ALA A 99 8.69 -8.86 15.50
N ALA A 100 8.37 -7.83 16.28
CA ALA A 100 8.67 -6.45 15.92
C ALA A 100 10.19 -6.19 15.85
N LYS A 101 10.99 -6.73 16.79
CA LYS A 101 12.46 -6.62 16.74
C LYS A 101 13.03 -7.28 15.48
N GLU A 102 12.55 -8.47 15.13
CA GLU A 102 12.98 -9.18 13.92
C GLU A 102 12.53 -8.46 12.64
N ALA A 103 11.31 -7.91 12.63
CA ALA A 103 10.78 -7.14 11.52
C ALA A 103 11.57 -5.83 11.29
N ALA A 104 11.97 -5.13 12.36
CA ALA A 104 12.80 -3.93 12.24
C ALA A 104 14.14 -4.22 11.56
N GLU A 105 14.85 -5.28 11.99
CA GLU A 105 16.10 -5.70 11.34
C GLU A 105 15.86 -6.19 9.90
N THR A 106 14.74 -6.87 9.65
CA THR A 106 14.34 -7.30 8.30
C THR A 106 14.12 -6.08 7.39
N ALA A 107 13.41 -5.05 7.85
CA ALA A 107 13.13 -3.83 7.10
C ALA A 107 14.42 -3.05 6.77
N LYS A 108 15.33 -2.96 7.73
CA LYS A 108 16.64 -2.33 7.56
C LYS A 108 17.51 -3.02 6.51
N GLY A 109 17.38 -4.33 6.36
CA GLY A 109 18.11 -5.14 5.38
C GLY A 109 17.33 -5.43 4.10
N TYR A 110 16.10 -4.96 3.97
CA TYR A 110 15.25 -5.26 2.83
C TYR A 110 15.73 -4.51 1.59
N THR A 111 15.74 -5.19 0.44
CA THR A 111 16.09 -4.61 -0.86
C THR A 111 14.98 -4.96 -1.84
N VAL A 112 14.63 -4.01 -2.70
CA VAL A 112 13.57 -4.20 -3.69
C VAL A 112 14.15 -4.92 -4.92
N GLU A 113 13.87 -6.22 -5.05
CA GLU A 113 14.36 -7.06 -6.15
C GLU A 113 13.47 -6.98 -7.40
N THR A 114 13.32 -5.78 -7.98
CA THR A 114 12.51 -5.56 -9.19
C THR A 114 13.26 -4.82 -10.30
N GLU A 115 12.65 -4.69 -11.48
CA GLU A 115 13.18 -3.88 -12.59
C GLU A 115 12.68 -2.43 -12.55
N LEU A 116 12.18 -1.96 -11.40
CA LEU A 116 11.74 -0.58 -11.23
C LEU A 116 12.84 0.44 -11.57
N PRO A 117 12.46 1.62 -12.10
CA PRO A 117 13.38 2.74 -12.25
C PRO A 117 14.08 3.07 -10.92
N GLU A 118 15.37 3.42 -10.98
CA GLU A 118 16.20 3.71 -9.80
C GLU A 118 15.59 4.74 -8.85
N GLU A 119 14.93 5.77 -9.40
CA GLU A 119 14.23 6.77 -8.59
C GLU A 119 13.06 6.16 -7.79
N MET A 120 12.26 5.30 -8.42
CA MET A 120 11.15 4.61 -7.76
C MET A 120 11.64 3.59 -6.73
N LYS A 121 12.73 2.88 -7.02
CA LYS A 121 13.39 2.01 -6.03
C LYS A 121 13.83 2.80 -4.81
N THR A 122 14.51 3.92 -5.02
CA THR A 122 14.95 4.80 -3.94
C THR A 122 13.77 5.27 -3.10
N GLN A 123 12.68 5.73 -3.72
CA GLN A 123 11.47 6.15 -3.01
C GLN A 123 10.81 5.01 -2.22
N PHE A 124 10.79 3.80 -2.80
CA PHE A 124 10.29 2.61 -2.12
C PHE A 124 11.15 2.29 -0.89
N GLU A 125 12.48 2.26 -1.04
CA GLU A 125 13.42 1.99 0.05
C GLU A 125 13.38 3.07 1.14
N ASP A 126 13.21 4.34 0.77
CA ASP A 126 12.99 5.44 1.72
C ASP A 126 11.73 5.24 2.56
N SER A 127 10.66 4.65 1.98
CA SER A 127 9.44 4.31 2.73
C SER A 127 9.71 3.23 3.78
N LEU A 128 10.63 2.28 3.51
CA LEU A 128 10.98 1.20 4.43
C LEU A 128 11.66 1.69 5.71
N THR A 129 12.29 2.87 5.68
CA THR A 129 12.80 3.51 6.89
C THR A 129 11.65 3.83 7.87
N SER A 130 10.49 4.27 7.37
CA SER A 130 9.31 4.51 8.20
C SER A 130 8.70 3.18 8.70
N LEU A 131 8.75 2.12 7.89
CA LEU A 131 8.30 0.77 8.30
C LEU A 131 9.21 0.19 9.40
N GLN A 132 10.53 0.34 9.27
CA GLN A 132 11.49 -0.01 10.31
C GLN A 132 11.16 0.74 11.61
N SER A 133 11.00 2.07 11.55
CA SER A 133 10.65 2.86 12.73
C SER A 133 9.32 2.44 13.36
N TYR A 134 8.32 2.01 12.57
CA TYR A 134 7.10 1.45 13.12
C TYR A 134 7.39 0.23 14.01
N TYR A 135 8.14 -0.74 13.50
CA TYR A 135 8.48 -1.94 14.26
C TYR A 135 9.35 -1.63 15.48
N GLU A 136 10.29 -0.68 15.40
CA GLU A 136 11.08 -0.23 16.54
C GLU A 136 10.24 0.40 17.65
N GLU A 137 9.24 1.21 17.30
CA GLU A 137 8.31 1.83 18.26
C GLU A 137 7.38 0.77 18.88
N VAL A 138 6.88 -0.21 18.10
CA VAL A 138 6.11 -1.35 18.66
C VAL A 138 6.96 -2.12 19.67
N ALA A 139 8.17 -2.49 19.29
CA ALA A 139 9.07 -3.23 20.17
C ALA A 139 9.39 -2.47 21.46
N SER A 140 9.61 -1.15 21.36
CA SER A 140 9.92 -0.29 22.51
C SER A 140 8.73 -0.14 23.45
N ALA A 141 7.52 0.09 22.92
CA ALA A 141 6.31 0.23 23.72
C ALA A 141 5.98 -1.06 24.49
N LEU A 142 6.10 -2.22 23.82
CA LEU A 142 5.90 -3.53 24.45
C LEU A 142 6.98 -3.87 25.48
N GLU A 143 8.21 -3.40 25.29
CA GLU A 143 9.28 -3.55 26.29
C GLU A 143 9.01 -2.75 27.57
N GLU A 144 8.44 -1.55 27.41
CA GLU A 144 8.12 -0.67 28.54
C GLU A 144 6.97 -1.25 29.37
N ASN A 145 5.86 -1.62 28.73
CA ASN A 145 4.72 -2.25 29.38
C ASN A 145 3.84 -2.99 28.38
N ALA A 146 3.96 -4.31 28.29
CA ALA A 146 3.13 -5.11 27.40
C ALA A 146 1.63 -5.07 27.72
N GLU A 147 1.22 -4.88 28.98
CA GLU A 147 -0.21 -4.90 29.35
C GLU A 147 -0.95 -3.61 28.94
N GLU A 148 -0.24 -2.50 28.85
CA GLU A 148 -0.81 -1.16 28.57
C GLU A 148 0.00 -0.40 27.51
N ALA A 149 0.60 -1.10 26.55
CA ALA A 149 1.48 -0.49 25.56
C ALA A 149 0.72 0.55 24.70
N ASP A 150 1.23 1.78 24.65
CA ASP A 150 0.73 2.81 23.75
C ASP A 150 1.42 2.70 22.39
N LEU A 151 0.68 2.23 21.38
CA LEU A 151 1.18 2.06 20.02
C LEU A 151 0.96 3.27 19.11
N SER A 152 0.45 4.39 19.63
CA SER A 152 0.12 5.59 18.81
C SER A 152 1.32 6.13 18.02
N LYS A 153 2.52 6.14 18.61
CA LYS A 153 3.75 6.54 17.91
C LYS A 153 4.09 5.60 16.77
N ALA A 154 3.92 4.30 16.98
CA ALA A 154 4.13 3.31 15.94
C ALA A 154 3.14 3.53 14.80
N GLU A 155 1.86 3.72 15.10
CA GLU A 155 0.82 4.02 14.11
C GLU A 155 1.14 5.25 13.26
N GLU A 156 1.71 6.31 13.85
CA GLU A 156 2.20 7.47 13.09
C GLU A 156 3.31 7.12 12.09
N LYS A 157 4.25 6.25 12.47
CA LYS A 157 5.31 5.76 11.57
C LYS A 157 4.75 4.89 10.45
N PHE A 158 3.81 4.00 10.78
CA PHE A 158 3.16 3.15 9.79
C PHE A 158 2.36 3.98 8.79
N LYS A 159 1.61 4.98 9.28
CA LYS A 159 0.89 5.91 8.42
C LYS A 159 1.85 6.61 7.45
N LYS A 160 2.99 7.09 7.95
CA LYS A 160 4.01 7.72 7.09
C LYS A 160 4.54 6.75 6.03
N PHE A 161 4.83 5.51 6.40
CA PHE A 161 5.20 4.46 5.45
C PHE A 161 4.12 4.28 4.36
N ASN A 162 2.86 4.12 4.76
CA ASN A 162 1.74 3.92 3.83
C ASN A 162 1.50 5.14 2.94
N ASP A 163 1.64 6.36 3.46
CA ASP A 163 1.50 7.59 2.68
C ASP A 163 2.63 7.71 1.63
N GLN A 164 3.88 7.41 2.01
CA GLN A 164 5.03 7.44 1.09
C GLN A 164 4.88 6.40 -0.03
N LEU A 165 4.51 5.17 0.34
CA LEU A 165 4.30 4.11 -0.63
C LEU A 165 3.06 4.39 -1.50
N GLY A 166 1.99 4.94 -0.91
CA GLY A 166 0.79 5.36 -1.61
C GLY A 166 1.07 6.38 -2.71
N GLN A 167 1.86 7.41 -2.41
CA GLN A 167 2.27 8.40 -3.41
C GLN A 167 3.02 7.76 -4.59
N LEU A 168 3.95 6.84 -4.31
CA LEU A 168 4.68 6.12 -5.35
C LEU A 168 3.74 5.34 -6.29
N TYR A 169 2.67 4.75 -5.74
CA TYR A 169 1.68 4.00 -6.52
C TYR A 169 0.79 4.93 -7.34
N GLU A 170 0.33 6.03 -6.75
CA GLU A 170 -0.48 7.03 -7.43
C GLU A 170 0.29 7.69 -8.59
N ASP A 171 1.57 7.97 -8.41
CA ASP A 171 2.46 8.51 -9.45
C ASP A 171 2.62 7.53 -10.63
N ALA A 172 2.56 6.23 -10.36
CA ALA A 172 2.53 5.17 -11.37
C ALA A 172 1.13 4.89 -11.92
N GLY A 173 0.10 5.65 -11.54
CA GLY A 173 -1.28 5.47 -11.97
C GLY A 173 -1.98 4.23 -11.37
N LEU A 174 -1.51 3.76 -10.22
CA LEU A 174 -2.15 2.73 -9.40
C LEU A 174 -2.91 3.36 -8.24
N LEU A 175 -3.72 2.56 -7.55
CA LEU A 175 -4.32 2.96 -6.28
C LEU A 175 -3.29 2.79 -5.16
N ALA A 176 -3.26 3.75 -4.23
CA ALA A 176 -2.48 3.61 -3.01
C ALA A 176 -2.92 2.34 -2.23
N PRO A 177 -1.97 1.49 -1.79
CA PRO A 177 -2.31 0.32 -1.01
C PRO A 177 -2.72 0.70 0.42
N ASP A 178 -3.49 -0.19 1.05
CA ASP A 178 -3.68 -0.22 2.50
C ASP A 178 -2.76 -1.31 3.06
N MET A 179 -1.50 -0.96 3.27
CA MET A 179 -0.49 -1.91 3.71
C MET A 179 -0.83 -2.48 5.09
N MET A 180 -1.56 -1.76 5.93
CA MET A 180 -1.93 -2.29 7.25
C MET A 180 -2.80 -3.53 7.07
N LYS A 181 -3.78 -3.46 6.16
CA LYS A 181 -4.62 -4.60 5.80
C LYS A 181 -3.88 -5.67 5.01
N GLU A 182 -2.97 -5.29 4.12
CA GLU A 182 -2.24 -6.27 3.32
C GLU A 182 -1.27 -7.12 4.14
N LEU A 183 -0.68 -6.54 5.20
CA LEU A 183 0.24 -7.22 6.09
C LEU A 183 -0.46 -8.02 7.20
N SER A 184 -1.73 -7.72 7.52
CA SER A 184 -2.44 -8.34 8.65
C SER A 184 -3.23 -9.60 8.28
#